data_AF-A0A2V8NFW6-F1
#
_entry.id   AF-A0A2V8NFW6-F1
#
_cell.length_a   1.000
_cell.length_b   1.000
_cell.length_c   1.000
_cell.angle_alpha   90.00
_cell.angle_beta   90.00
_cell.angle_gamma   90.00
#
_symmetry.space_group_name_H-M   'P 1'
#
loop_
_entity.id
_entity.type
_entity.pdbx_description
1 polymer ?
#
loop_
_entity_poly.entity_id
_entity_poly.type
_entity_poly.pdbx_seq_one_letter_code
_entity_poly.pdbx_strand_id
1 'polypeptide(L)' 'MINQERIKNLLLEFVQIDSHSRKERAIAERIRKYCEEMGAQVEIDDAGSKVGGNSGNVIARFRGTISGAEP' A
#
# COMPACT_ATOMS: atom_id res chain seq x y z
N MET A 1 1.87 -21.12 -3.12
CA MET A 1 1.42 -21.50 -1.76
C MET A 1 1.66 -20.30 -0.83
N ILE A 2 0.72 -20.02 0.09
CA ILE A 2 0.79 -18.85 0.98
C ILE A 2 1.71 -19.14 2.18
N ASN A 3 2.55 -18.18 2.56
CA ASN A 3 3.37 -18.26 3.78
C ASN A 3 2.64 -17.55 4.94
N GLN A 4 2.14 -18.33 5.90
CA GLN A 4 1.36 -17.82 7.05
C GLN A 4 2.19 -16.97 8.00
N GLU A 5 3.43 -17.39 8.30
CA GLU A 5 4.35 -16.65 9.17
C GLU A 5 4.66 -15.25 8.62
N ARG A 6 4.90 -15.16 7.30
CA ARG A 6 5.10 -13.87 6.63
C ARG A 6 3.89 -12.95 6.79
N ILE A 7 2.67 -13.47 6.63
CA ILE A 7 1.43 -12.67 6.77
C ILE A 7 1.26 -12.20 8.21
N LYS A 8 1.46 -13.08 9.20
CA LYS A 8 1.39 -12.74 10.62
C LYS A 8 2.36 -11.61 10.97
N ASN A 9 3.62 -11.73 10.53
CA ASN A 9 4.64 -10.71 10.83
C ASN A 9 4.32 -9.37 10.17
N LEU A 10 3.82 -9.38 8.93
CA LEU A 10 3.39 -8.16 8.24
C LEU A 10 2.22 -7.48 8.96
N LEU A 11 1.23 -8.26 9.43
CA LEU A 11 0.13 -7.72 10.21
C LEU A 11 0.63 -7.07 11.49
N LEU A 12 1.47 -7.78 12.26
CA LEU A 12 2.05 -7.26 13.51
C LEU A 12 2.86 -5.99 13.27
N GLU A 13 3.59 -5.90 12.17
CA GLU A 13 4.29 -4.68 11.78
C GLU A 13 3.31 -3.52 11.51
N PHE A 14 2.27 -3.74 10.71
CA PHE A 14 1.34 -2.68 10.31
C PHE A 14 0.47 -2.18 11.47
N VAL A 15 0.02 -3.05 12.37
CA VAL A 15 -0.83 -2.64 13.50
C VAL A 15 -0.08 -1.82 14.56
N GLN A 16 1.25 -1.83 14.54
CA GLN A 16 2.08 -0.98 15.41
C GLN A 16 2.20 0.47 14.91
N ILE A 17 1.68 0.77 13.71
CA ILE A 17 1.70 2.11 13.13
C ILE A 17 0.35 2.78 13.38
N ASP A 18 0.36 3.84 14.19
CA ASP A 18 -0.84 4.63 14.45
C ASP A 18 -1.44 5.18 13.15
N SER A 19 -2.73 4.90 12.96
CA SER A 19 -3.48 5.21 11.73
C SER A 19 -4.88 5.73 12.04
N HIS A 20 -4.98 6.61 13.04
CA HIS A 20 -6.23 7.29 13.36
C HIS A 20 -6.82 7.98 12.13
N SER A 21 -8.15 8.06 12.07
CA SER A 21 -8.84 8.71 10.96
C SER A 21 -8.30 10.11 10.69
N ARG A 22 -8.03 10.41 9.41
CA ARG A 22 -7.40 11.62 8.86
C ARG A 22 -5.90 11.77 9.17
N LYS A 23 -5.27 10.78 9.82
CA LYS A 23 -3.85 10.78 10.19
C LYS A 23 -3.07 9.56 9.64
N GLU A 24 -3.50 9.01 8.51
CA GLU A 24 -3.03 7.75 7.94
C GLU A 24 -1.66 7.80 7.22
N ARG A 25 -1.04 8.97 7.07
CA ARG A 25 0.20 9.13 6.27
C ARG A 25 1.32 8.12 6.59
N ALA A 26 1.56 7.83 7.86
CA ALA A 26 2.63 6.91 8.26
C ALA A 26 2.39 5.48 7.73
N ILE A 27 1.16 4.95 7.90
CA ILE A 27 0.83 3.62 7.39
C ILE A 27 0.75 3.61 5.86
N ALA A 28 0.27 4.69 5.23
CA ALA A 28 0.21 4.81 3.77
C ALA A 28 1.61 4.75 3.14
N GLU A 29 2.59 5.47 3.69
CA GLU A 29 3.99 5.42 3.24
C GLU A 29 4.61 4.04 3.45
N ARG A 30 4.30 3.36 4.57
CA ARG A 30 4.82 2.00 4.82
C ARG A 30 4.27 0.99 3.82
N ILE A 31 2.97 1.07 3.50
CA ILE A 31 2.31 0.23 2.49
C ILE A 31 2.87 0.54 1.10
N ARG A 32 3.05 1.83 0.76
CA ARG A 32 3.68 2.26 -0.48
C ARG A 32 5.02 1.56 -0.68
N LYS A 33 5.92 1.67 0.31
CA LYS A 33 7.23 1.02 0.27
C LYS A 33 7.14 -0.50 0.16
N TYR A 34 6.24 -1.13 0.92
CA TYR A 34 6.02 -2.58 0.86
C TYR A 34 5.64 -3.05 -0.56
N CYS A 35 4.72 -2.33 -1.21
CA CYS A 35 4.30 -2.65 -2.57
C CYS A 35 5.40 -2.38 -3.61
N GLU A 36 6.18 -1.30 -3.46
CA GLU A 36 7.35 -1.02 -4.31
C GLU A 36 8.43 -2.12 -4.20
N GLU A 37 8.71 -2.59 -2.98
CA GLU A 37 9.64 -3.72 -2.73
C GLU A 37 9.16 -5.02 -3.39
N MET A 38 7.84 -5.20 -3.55
CA MET A 38 7.25 -6.31 -4.28
C MET A 38 7.24 -6.11 -5.82
N GLY A 39 7.72 -4.97 -6.32
CA GLY A 39 7.79 -4.66 -7.75
C GLY A 39 6.58 -3.93 -8.31
N ALA A 40 5.72 -3.34 -7.48
CA ALA A 40 4.61 -2.52 -7.94
C ALA A 40 5.08 -1.09 -8.30
N GLN A 41 4.44 -0.48 -9.30
CA GLN A 41 4.44 0.98 -9.44
C GLN A 41 3.36 1.53 -8.51
N VAL A 42 3.75 2.41 -7.58
CA VAL A 42 2.83 2.92 -6.55
C VAL A 42 2.69 4.44 -6.64
N GLU A 43 1.45 4.91 -6.54
CA GLU A 43 1.11 6.32 -6.36
C GLU A 43 0.21 6.51 -5.12
N ILE A 44 0.22 7.72 -4.59
CA ILE A 44 -0.74 8.18 -3.57
C ILE A 44 -1.53 9.32 -4.20
N ASP A 45 -2.86 9.19 -4.22
CA ASP A 45 -3.74 10.20 -4.84
C ASP A 45 -3.96 11.44 -3.96
N ASP A 46 -4.85 12.33 -4.40
CA ASP A 46 -5.18 13.58 -3.71
C ASP A 46 -6.37 13.46 -2.73
N ALA A 47 -6.89 12.26 -2.47
CA ALA A 47 -8.12 12.06 -1.70
C ALA A 47 -8.04 12.65 -0.28
N GLY A 48 -6.86 12.63 0.34
CA GLY A 48 -6.62 13.24 1.65
C GLY A 48 -7.01 14.71 1.69
N SER A 49 -6.63 15.48 0.66
CA SER A 49 -6.98 16.90 0.58
C SER A 49 -8.49 17.16 0.48
N LYS A 50 -9.24 16.22 -0.11
CA LYS A 50 -10.69 16.31 -0.31
C LYS A 50 -11.49 15.96 0.94
N VAL A 51 -10.94 15.12 1.82
CA VAL A 51 -11.62 14.63 3.04
C VAL A 51 -11.05 15.22 4.33
N GLY A 52 -10.09 16.13 4.22
CA GLY A 52 -9.37 16.71 5.36
C GLY A 52 -8.43 15.72 6.06
N GLY A 53 -7.97 14.70 5.34
CA GLY A 53 -6.97 13.73 5.78
C GLY A 53 -5.55 14.12 5.40
N ASN A 54 -4.56 13.50 6.04
CA ASN A 54 -3.15 13.76 5.74
C ASN A 54 -2.56 12.80 4.67
N SER A 55 -3.34 11.87 4.12
CA SER A 55 -2.92 10.97 3.05
C SER A 55 -4.06 10.70 2.07
N GLY A 56 -3.72 10.47 0.80
CA GLY A 56 -4.62 9.88 -0.18
C GLY A 56 -4.63 8.35 -0.13
N ASN A 57 -5.32 7.75 -1.09
CA ASN A 57 -5.35 6.30 -1.28
C ASN A 57 -4.02 5.83 -1.89
N VAL A 58 -3.52 4.67 -1.43
CA VAL A 58 -2.36 4.01 -2.02
C VAL A 58 -2.84 3.14 -3.19
N ILE A 59 -2.36 3.42 -4.40
CA ILE A 59 -2.70 2.67 -5.60
C ILE A 59 -1.44 1.95 -6.10
N ALA A 60 -1.41 0.63 -5.95
CA ALA A 60 -0.29 -0.21 -6.37
C ALA A 60 -0.63 -0.99 -7.65
N ARG A 61 0.14 -0.77 -8.72
CA ARG A 61 -0.02 -1.45 -10.02
C ARG A 61 1.13 -2.40 -10.28
N PHE A 62 0.81 -3.69 -10.42
CA PHE A 62 1.75 -4.72 -10.83
C PHE A 62 1.63 -4.93 -12.34
N ARG A 63 2.77 -4.94 -13.05
CA ARG A 63 2.76 -5.25 -14.48
C ARG A 63 2.37 -6.70 -14.71
N GLY A 64 1.52 -6.94 -15.72
CA GLY A 64 1.25 -8.28 -16.20
C GLY A 64 2.53 -8.97 -16.66
N THR A 65 2.60 -10.28 -16.44
CA THR A 65 3.78 -11.10 -16.80
C THR A 65 3.59 -11.90 -18.08
N ILE A 66 2.41 -11.83 -18.69
CA ILE A 66 2.08 -12.50 -19.95
C ILE A 66 2.44 -11.57 -21.10
N SER A 67 3.34 -12.03 -21.97
CA SER A 67 3.72 -11.30 -23.19
C SER A 67 2.56 -11.31 -24.19
N GLY A 68 2.28 -10.16 -24.81
CA GLY A 68 1.24 -10.04 -25.85
C GLY A 68 -0.20 -10.13 -25.35
N ALA A 69 -0.43 -10.02 -24.03
CA ALA A 69 -1.79 -9.87 -23.51
C ALA A 69 -2.41 -8.56 -24.03
N GLU A 70 -3.70 -8.60 -24.39
CA GLU A 70 -4.42 -7.37 -24.73
C GLU A 70 -4.50 -6.44 -23.51
N PRO A 71 -4.44 -5.10 -23.72
CA PRO A 71 -4.49 -4.09 -22.66
C PRO A 71 -5.72 -4.16 -21.75
#